data_AF-A0A2A4LIG1-F1
#
_entry.id   AF-A0A2A4LIG1-F1
#
_cell.length_a   1.000
_cell.length_b   1.000
_cell.length_c   1.000
_cell.angle_alpha   90.00
_cell.angle_beta   90.00
_cell.angle_gamma   90.00
#
_symmetry.space_group_name_H-M   'P 1'
#
loop_
_entity.id
_entity.type
_entity.pdbx_description
1 polymer ?
#
loop_
_entity_poly.entity_id
_entity_poly.type
_entity_poly.pdbx_seq_one_letter_code
_entity_poly.pdbx_strand_id
1 'polypeptide(L)'
;MKHIYRPSVSPKLFVGNILGAFALGMSGKLDQAVTATIGHNVSSCHALAIIGTKPDHSISQLCKTLRLEHSSVVRLVDRLERENLVRRVRHHGGDRRQVRIRLTESGEEQFEKILQARSAVLQDAMHNLTASEVVMLGEYLSKLMPSVVESGDDQDIVCRICEEGVCPPGSCPARQARVLREQSSQPELIRVLPVADPSYS
;
A
#
# COMPACT_ATOMS: atom_id res chain seq x y z
N MET A 1 -8.47 -28.51 -22.20
CA MET A 1 -9.06 -27.16 -22.03
C MET A 1 -9.08 -26.49 -23.40
N LYS A 2 -10.25 -26.31 -24.04
CA LYS A 2 -10.32 -25.67 -25.37
C LYS A 2 -10.06 -24.17 -25.20
N HIS A 3 -8.92 -23.68 -25.68
CA HIS A 3 -8.70 -22.24 -25.83
C HIS A 3 -9.77 -21.70 -26.78
N ILE A 4 -10.75 -20.96 -26.26
CA ILE A 4 -11.67 -20.16 -27.08
C ILE A 4 -10.86 -18.95 -27.55
N TYR A 5 -10.07 -19.15 -28.62
CA TYR A 5 -9.40 -18.06 -29.30
C TYR A 5 -10.47 -17.14 -29.90
N ARG A 6 -10.59 -15.92 -29.38
CA ARG A 6 -11.46 -14.88 -29.95
C ARG A 6 -10.64 -14.13 -31.01
N PRO A 7 -10.92 -14.26 -32.31
CA PRO A 7 -10.08 -13.72 -33.38
C PRO A 7 -10.05 -12.19 -33.49
N SER A 8 -10.76 -11.46 -32.61
CA SER A 8 -10.84 -9.99 -32.60
C SER A 8 -10.92 -9.42 -31.17
N VAL A 9 -9.95 -9.73 -30.33
CA VAL A 9 -9.82 -9.08 -29.01
C VAL A 9 -9.31 -7.66 -29.19
N SER A 10 -10.04 -6.66 -28.69
CA SER A 10 -9.55 -5.28 -28.74
C SER A 10 -8.26 -5.13 -27.91
N PRO A 11 -7.31 -4.26 -28.31
CA PRO A 11 -6.11 -4.01 -27.52
C PRO A 11 -6.41 -3.69 -26.06
N LYS A 12 -7.48 -2.94 -25.79
CA LYS A 12 -7.93 -2.61 -24.44
C LYS A 12 -8.35 -3.84 -23.62
N LEU A 13 -9.03 -4.81 -24.22
CA LEU A 13 -9.44 -6.03 -23.53
C LEU A 13 -8.23 -6.94 -23.25
N PHE A 14 -7.30 -7.04 -24.19
CA PHE A 14 -6.04 -7.78 -23.98
C PHE A 14 -5.22 -7.17 -22.84
N VAL A 15 -4.95 -5.86 -22.91
CA VAL A 15 -4.18 -5.12 -21.88
C VAL A 15 -4.88 -5.19 -20.53
N GLY A 16 -6.20 -5.04 -20.48
CA GLY A 16 -6.97 -5.17 -19.23
C GLY A 16 -6.85 -6.56 -18.59
N ASN A 17 -6.86 -7.62 -19.40
CA ASN A 17 -6.73 -8.99 -18.91
C ASN A 17 -5.33 -9.25 -18.31
N ILE A 18 -4.26 -8.82 -18.99
CA ILE A 18 -2.90 -8.99 -18.47
C ILE A 18 -2.63 -8.08 -17.26
N LEU A 19 -3.20 -6.87 -17.23
CA LEU A 19 -3.11 -5.98 -16.07
C LEU A 19 -3.75 -6.61 -14.84
N GLY A 20 -4.94 -7.21 -14.98
CA GLY A 20 -5.62 -7.91 -13.89
C GLY A 20 -4.85 -9.15 -13.42
N ALA A 21 -4.35 -9.96 -14.35
CA ALA A 21 -3.53 -11.13 -14.02
C ALA A 21 -2.22 -10.75 -13.30
N PHE A 22 -1.56 -9.69 -13.79
CA PHE A 22 -0.35 -9.15 -13.17
C PHE A 22 -0.63 -8.63 -11.75
N ALA A 23 -1.67 -7.82 -11.57
CA ALA A 23 -2.04 -7.30 -10.26
C ALA A 23 -2.34 -8.40 -9.24
N LEU A 24 -3.06 -9.46 -9.65
CA LEU A 24 -3.35 -10.62 -8.81
C LEU A 24 -2.08 -11.39 -8.44
N GLY A 25 -1.23 -11.70 -9.43
CA GLY A 25 0.04 -12.41 -9.21
C GLY A 25 1.00 -11.62 -8.33
N MET A 26 1.10 -10.31 -8.54
CA MET A 26 1.94 -9.43 -7.72
C MET A 26 1.44 -9.31 -6.28
N SER A 27 0.13 -9.19 -6.08
CA SER A 27 -0.45 -9.17 -4.72
C SER A 27 -0.10 -10.45 -3.96
N GLY A 28 -0.22 -11.62 -4.62
CA GLY A 28 0.16 -12.90 -4.03
C GLY A 28 1.65 -13.00 -3.70
N LYS A 29 2.54 -12.58 -4.61
CA LYS A 29 4.00 -12.56 -4.38
C LYS A 29 4.38 -11.66 -3.20
N LEU A 30 3.78 -10.47 -3.12
CA LEU A 30 4.02 -9.54 -2.03
C LEU A 30 3.58 -10.12 -0.69
N ASP A 31 2.34 -10.61 -0.61
CA ASP A 31 1.81 -11.24 0.60
C ASP A 31 2.68 -12.43 1.05
N GLN A 32 3.16 -13.25 0.10
CA GLN A 32 4.06 -14.37 0.39
C GLN A 32 5.42 -13.90 0.92
N ALA A 33 6.03 -12.89 0.29
CA ALA A 33 7.36 -12.42 0.69
C ALA A 33 7.34 -11.80 2.10
N VAL A 34 6.35 -10.97 2.42
CA VAL A 34 6.27 -10.33 3.74
C VAL A 34 5.97 -11.35 4.83
N THR A 35 5.07 -12.31 4.58
CA THR A 35 4.73 -13.35 5.57
C THR A 35 5.87 -14.33 5.83
N ALA A 36 6.63 -14.69 4.78
CA ALA A 36 7.83 -15.54 4.92
C ALA A 36 8.95 -14.85 5.72
N THR A 37 9.03 -13.53 5.66
CA THR A 37 10.09 -12.75 6.31
C THR A 37 9.90 -12.66 7.83
N ILE A 38 8.67 -12.41 8.28
CA ILE A 38 8.39 -12.13 9.69
C ILE A 38 7.73 -13.29 10.44
N GLY A 39 7.30 -14.35 9.73
CA GLY A 39 6.66 -15.52 10.35
C GLY A 39 5.23 -15.27 10.85
N HIS A 40 4.59 -14.17 10.42
CA HIS A 40 3.22 -13.83 10.77
C HIS A 40 2.29 -13.93 9.57
N ASN A 41 0.98 -13.98 9.84
CA ASN A 41 -0.02 -13.86 8.77
C ASN A 41 -0.02 -12.47 8.13
N VAL A 42 -0.61 -12.40 6.95
CA VAL A 42 -0.60 -11.20 6.11
C VAL A 42 -1.21 -9.97 6.81
N SER A 43 -2.30 -10.14 7.58
CA SER A 43 -2.94 -9.03 8.29
C SER A 43 -2.03 -8.42 9.36
N SER A 44 -1.21 -9.25 10.02
CA SER A 44 -0.25 -8.78 11.03
C SER A 44 0.90 -8.02 10.36
N CYS A 45 1.39 -8.52 9.21
CA CYS A 45 2.37 -7.82 8.38
C CYS A 45 1.84 -6.43 7.96
N HIS A 46 0.62 -6.37 7.45
CA HIS A 46 -0.01 -5.10 7.06
C HIS A 46 -0.20 -4.16 8.24
N ALA A 47 -0.61 -4.66 9.40
CA ALA A 47 -0.77 -3.80 10.58
C ALA A 47 0.56 -3.17 11.00
N LEU A 48 1.66 -3.94 11.03
CA LEU A 48 2.99 -3.42 11.31
C LEU A 48 3.43 -2.39 10.27
N ALA A 49 3.20 -2.68 8.98
CA ALA A 49 3.46 -1.73 7.89
C ALA A 49 2.70 -0.40 8.09
N ILE A 50 1.39 -0.46 8.33
CA ILE A 50 0.55 0.72 8.52
C ILE A 50 1.01 1.54 9.74
N ILE A 51 1.27 0.88 10.88
CA ILE A 51 1.68 1.56 12.12
C ILE A 51 3.10 2.13 11.99
N GLY A 52 4.00 1.45 11.26
CA GLY A 52 5.37 1.92 11.01
C GLY A 52 5.41 3.11 10.05
N THR A 53 4.64 3.08 8.97
CA THR A 53 4.55 4.20 8.02
C THR A 53 3.99 5.45 8.69
N LYS A 54 2.97 5.29 9.55
CA LYS A 54 2.38 6.41 10.29
C LYS A 54 2.10 5.98 11.74
N PRO A 55 2.81 6.53 12.74
CA PRO A 55 2.55 6.17 14.13
C PRO A 55 1.21 6.73 14.63
N ASP A 56 0.81 6.31 15.83
CA ASP A 56 -0.36 6.84 16.55
C ASP A 56 -1.74 6.50 15.97
N HIS A 57 -1.87 5.29 15.44
CA HIS A 57 -3.16 4.76 15.01
C HIS A 57 -4.06 4.39 16.19
N SER A 58 -5.35 4.71 16.10
CA SER A 58 -6.39 4.09 16.91
C SER A 58 -6.84 2.76 16.31
N ILE A 59 -7.51 1.91 17.10
CA ILE A 59 -8.12 0.66 16.60
C ILE A 59 -9.10 0.94 15.47
N SER A 60 -9.93 1.97 15.58
CA SER A 60 -10.91 2.32 14.54
C SER A 60 -10.24 2.68 13.21
N GLN A 61 -9.12 3.42 13.25
CA GLN A 61 -8.34 3.71 12.03
C GLN A 61 -7.74 2.43 11.44
N LEU A 62 -7.18 1.54 12.26
CA LEU A 62 -6.68 0.24 11.78
C LEU A 62 -7.79 -0.62 11.17
N CYS A 63 -9.01 -0.61 11.72
CA CYS A 63 -10.16 -1.32 11.14
C CYS A 63 -10.47 -0.83 9.72
N LYS A 64 -10.51 0.49 9.55
CA LYS A 64 -10.77 1.12 8.26
C LYS A 64 -9.68 0.75 7.25
N THR A 65 -8.41 0.92 7.61
CA THR A 65 -7.28 0.65 6.71
C THR A 65 -7.12 -0.83 6.37
N LEU A 66 -7.28 -1.72 7.36
CA LEU A 66 -7.17 -3.16 7.14
C LEU A 66 -8.42 -3.78 6.51
N ARG A 67 -9.53 -3.03 6.44
CA ARG A 67 -10.88 -3.53 6.08
C ARG A 67 -11.26 -4.77 6.90
N LEU A 68 -11.02 -4.69 8.21
CA LEU A 68 -11.31 -5.76 9.17
C LEU A 68 -12.29 -5.29 10.24
N GLU A 69 -13.11 -6.23 10.71
CA GLU A 69 -14.00 -6.03 11.85
C GLU A 69 -13.25 -5.65 13.13
N HIS A 70 -13.88 -4.82 13.97
CA HIS A 70 -13.28 -4.31 15.20
C HIS A 70 -12.74 -5.41 16.11
N SER A 71 -13.50 -6.49 16.30
CA SER A 71 -13.08 -7.62 17.14
C SER A 71 -11.86 -8.36 16.58
N SER A 72 -11.68 -8.37 15.26
CA SER A 72 -10.53 -8.98 14.58
C SER A 72 -9.28 -8.12 14.75
N VAL A 73 -9.41 -6.80 14.64
CA VAL A 73 -8.30 -5.86 14.85
C VAL A 73 -7.85 -5.84 16.31
N VAL A 74 -8.78 -5.88 17.28
CA VAL A 74 -8.43 -5.98 18.71
C VAL A 74 -7.58 -7.23 18.97
N ARG A 75 -8.04 -8.41 18.51
CA ARG A 75 -7.29 -9.67 18.65
C ARG A 75 -5.93 -9.64 17.96
N LEU A 76 -5.86 -8.98 16.80
CA LEU A 76 -4.61 -8.79 16.06
C LEU A 76 -3.63 -7.95 16.89
N VAL A 77 -4.07 -6.80 17.41
CA VAL A 77 -3.23 -5.91 18.21
C VAL A 77 -2.84 -6.56 19.53
N ASP A 78 -3.74 -7.30 20.19
CA ASP A 78 -3.43 -8.08 21.40
C ASP A 78 -2.32 -9.10 21.15
N ARG A 79 -2.33 -9.77 19.99
CA ARG A 79 -1.25 -10.69 19.59
C ARG A 79 0.06 -9.96 19.40
N LEU A 80 0.07 -8.88 18.61
CA LEU A 80 1.28 -8.10 18.36
C LEU A 80 1.85 -7.49 19.65
N GLU A 81 1.00 -7.10 20.60
CA GLU A 81 1.44 -6.56 21.90
C GLU A 81 2.04 -7.67 22.78
N ARG A 82 1.43 -8.87 22.82
CA ARG A 82 2.01 -10.04 23.51
C ARG A 82 3.36 -10.47 22.94
N GLU A 83 3.57 -10.24 21.65
CA GLU A 83 4.83 -10.52 20.94
C GLU A 83 5.85 -9.36 21.05
N ASN A 84 5.52 -8.32 21.83
CA ASN A 84 6.35 -7.12 22.01
C ASN A 84 6.68 -6.39 20.69
N LEU A 85 5.78 -6.42 19.71
CA LEU A 85 5.92 -5.72 18.42
C LEU A 85 5.20 -4.38 18.41
N VAL A 86 4.14 -4.24 19.21
CA VAL A 86 3.41 -2.98 19.39
C VAL A 86 3.17 -2.70 20.85
N ARG A 87 2.87 -1.45 21.16
CA ARG A 87 2.47 -1.01 22.49
C ARG A 87 1.29 -0.05 22.43
N ARG A 88 0.43 -0.13 23.44
CA ARG A 88 -0.66 0.80 23.67
C ARG A 88 -0.21 2.00 24.49
N VAL A 89 -0.34 3.19 23.90
CA VAL A 89 -0.04 4.47 24.56
C VAL A 89 -1.35 5.20 24.86
N ARG A 90 -1.51 5.66 26.11
CA ARG A 90 -2.64 6.51 26.52
C ARG A 90 -2.19 7.97 26.48
N HIS A 91 -2.93 8.83 25.79
CA HIS A 91 -2.66 10.27 25.82
C HIS A 91 -3.10 10.87 27.16
N HIS A 92 -2.19 11.61 27.80
CA HIS A 92 -2.48 12.41 28.99
C HIS A 92 -2.86 13.84 28.55
N GLY A 93 -4.14 14.07 28.27
CA GLY A 93 -4.69 15.41 28.01
C GLY A 93 -5.71 15.42 26.88
N GLY A 94 -6.98 15.67 27.20
CA GLY A 94 -8.09 15.81 26.24
C GLY A 94 -9.06 14.63 26.27
N ASP A 95 -8.67 13.48 25.70
CA ASP A 95 -9.54 12.29 25.64
C ASP A 95 -8.83 11.06 26.22
N ARG A 96 -8.99 10.86 27.53
CA ARG A 96 -8.40 9.76 28.32
C ARG A 96 -8.84 8.36 27.87
N ARG A 97 -9.74 8.25 26.87
CA ARG A 97 -10.28 6.97 26.37
C ARG A 97 -9.65 6.49 25.07
N GLN A 98 -8.87 7.32 24.36
CA GLN A 98 -8.30 6.90 23.08
C GLN A 98 -6.92 6.25 23.26
N VAL A 99 -6.91 4.92 23.20
CA VAL A 99 -5.71 4.10 23.13
C VAL A 99 -5.09 4.26 21.73
N ARG A 100 -3.81 4.64 21.69
CA ARG A 100 -3.00 4.73 20.47
C ARG A 100 -2.06 3.54 20.38
N ILE A 101 -1.86 3.04 19.17
CA ILE A 101 -0.95 1.92 18.88
C ILE A 101 0.31 2.50 18.27
N ARG A 102 1.46 2.11 18.81
CA ARG A 102 2.79 2.42 18.28
C ARG A 102 3.60 1.15 18.17
N LEU A 103 4.57 1.12 17.25
CA LEU A 103 5.58 0.08 17.25
C LEU A 103 6.45 0.18 18.51
N THR A 104 7.00 -0.96 18.92
CA THR A 104 8.18 -1.05 19.79
C THR A 104 9.44 -1.06 18.92
N GLU A 105 10.63 -1.06 19.52
CA GLU A 105 11.89 -1.26 18.79
C GLU A 105 11.88 -2.56 17.97
N SER A 106 11.46 -3.68 18.57
CA SER A 106 11.28 -4.96 17.86
C SER A 106 10.24 -4.85 16.73
N GLY A 107 9.17 -4.08 16.94
CA GLY A 107 8.19 -3.78 15.90
C GLY A 107 8.78 -3.01 14.72
N GLU A 108 9.63 -2.02 14.99
CA GLU A 108 10.33 -1.22 13.98
C GLU A 108 11.29 -2.10 13.17
N GLU A 109 12.03 -3.02 13.80
CA GLU A 109 12.86 -3.99 13.07
C GLU A 109 12.04 -4.89 12.12
N GLN A 110 10.86 -5.34 12.55
CA GLN A 110 9.98 -6.15 11.68
C GLN A 110 9.39 -5.29 10.54
N PHE A 111 9.06 -4.04 10.83
CA PHE A 111 8.59 -3.09 9.83
C PHE A 111 9.61 -2.90 8.70
N GLU A 112 10.88 -2.65 9.04
CA GLU A 112 11.94 -2.49 8.04
C GLU A 112 12.13 -3.75 7.18
N LYS A 113 12.07 -4.94 7.80
CA LYS A 113 12.14 -6.22 7.07
C LYS A 113 10.97 -6.39 6.09
N ILE A 114 9.76 -5.96 6.47
CA ILE A 114 8.58 -5.98 5.58
C ILE A 114 8.81 -5.07 4.37
N LEU A 115 9.32 -3.86 4.58
CA LEU A 115 9.61 -2.91 3.48
C LEU A 115 10.67 -3.47 2.53
N GLN A 116 11.76 -4.01 3.06
CA GLN A 116 12.83 -4.63 2.27
C GLN A 116 12.32 -5.80 1.44
N ALA A 117 11.56 -6.72 2.04
CA ALA A 117 10.98 -7.86 1.33
C ALA A 117 10.06 -7.43 0.20
N ARG A 118 9.23 -6.40 0.43
CA ARG A 118 8.39 -5.82 -0.60
C ARG A 118 9.21 -5.18 -1.72
N SER A 119 10.20 -4.37 -1.37
CA SER A 119 11.04 -3.66 -2.34
C SER A 119 11.77 -4.65 -3.25
N ALA A 120 12.33 -5.73 -2.70
CA ALA A 120 12.98 -6.79 -3.47
C ALA A 120 12.03 -7.44 -4.50
N VAL A 121 10.79 -7.76 -4.11
CA VAL A 121 9.79 -8.33 -5.03
C VAL A 121 9.44 -7.35 -6.16
N LEU A 122 9.31 -6.06 -5.86
CA LEU A 122 8.97 -5.05 -6.87
C LEU A 122 10.13 -4.80 -7.83
N GLN A 123 11.36 -4.73 -7.32
CA GLN A 123 12.57 -4.61 -8.15
C GLN A 123 12.73 -5.82 -9.08
N ASP A 124 12.58 -7.04 -8.55
CA ASP A 124 12.60 -8.27 -9.35
C ASP A 124 11.51 -8.26 -10.43
N ALA A 125 10.29 -7.80 -10.13
CA ALA A 125 9.23 -7.71 -11.12
C ALA A 125 9.54 -6.76 -12.30
N MET A 126 10.44 -5.79 -12.09
CA MET A 126 10.82 -4.78 -13.08
C MET A 126 12.20 -5.03 -13.70
N HIS A 127 12.91 -6.11 -13.34
CA HIS A 127 14.31 -6.32 -13.73
C HIS A 127 14.57 -6.35 -15.25
N ASN A 128 13.55 -6.71 -16.04
CA ASN A 128 13.65 -6.78 -17.51
C ASN A 128 13.33 -5.46 -18.22
N LEU A 129 12.98 -4.40 -17.49
CA LEU A 129 12.65 -3.10 -18.06
C LEU A 129 13.90 -2.23 -18.14
N THR A 130 14.07 -1.56 -19.27
CA THR A 130 15.03 -0.46 -19.41
C THR A 130 14.61 0.74 -18.56
N ALA A 131 15.54 1.65 -18.28
CA ALA A 131 15.24 2.88 -17.55
C ALA A 131 14.10 3.70 -18.20
N SER A 132 14.08 3.79 -19.53
CA SER A 132 12.99 4.46 -20.26
C SER A 132 11.64 3.75 -20.11
N GLU A 133 11.63 2.41 -20.09
CA GLU A 133 10.40 1.64 -19.90
C GLU A 133 9.86 1.77 -18.47
N VAL A 134 10.73 1.84 -17.47
CA VAL A 134 10.34 2.12 -16.08
C VAL A 134 9.67 3.48 -15.95
N VAL A 135 10.23 4.52 -16.58
CA VAL A 135 9.62 5.87 -16.58
C VAL A 135 8.26 5.84 -17.26
N MET A 136 8.15 5.23 -18.45
CA MET A 136 6.87 5.11 -19.17
C MET A 136 5.83 4.32 -18.35
N LEU A 137 6.23 3.22 -17.71
CA LEU A 137 5.36 2.44 -16.85
C LEU A 137 4.86 3.28 -15.68
N GLY A 138 5.74 4.06 -15.03
CA GLY A 138 5.38 4.97 -13.96
C GLY A 138 4.32 6.00 -14.37
N GLU A 139 4.44 6.58 -15.57
CA GLU A 139 3.44 7.50 -16.12
C GLU A 139 2.08 6.82 -16.36
N TYR A 140 2.08 5.62 -16.94
CA TYR A 140 0.84 4.88 -17.18
C TYR A 140 0.16 4.44 -15.88
N LEU A 141 0.92 3.92 -14.92
CA LEU A 141 0.39 3.56 -13.60
C LEU A 141 -0.17 4.78 -12.87
N SER A 142 0.48 5.93 -12.96
CA SER A 142 -0.01 7.18 -12.38
C SER A 142 -1.35 7.62 -12.97
N LYS A 143 -1.54 7.47 -14.29
CA LYS A 143 -2.82 7.73 -14.98
C LYS A 143 -3.92 6.75 -14.56
N LEU A 144 -3.57 5.51 -14.23
CA LEU A 144 -4.52 4.48 -13.82
C LEU A 144 -4.86 4.53 -12.32
N MET A 145 -4.01 5.16 -11.49
CA MET A 145 -4.17 5.21 -10.03
C MET A 145 -5.56 5.70 -9.55
N PRO A 146 -6.19 6.73 -10.17
CA PRO A 146 -7.54 7.16 -9.78
C PRO A 146 -8.63 6.11 -9.94
N SER A 147 -8.39 5.05 -10.72
CA SER A 147 -9.34 3.96 -10.92
C SER A 147 -9.34 2.93 -9.78
N VAL A 148 -8.30 2.91 -8.94
CA VAL A 148 -8.14 1.95 -7.83
C VAL A 148 -8.21 2.60 -6.45
N VAL A 149 -8.17 3.94 -6.38
CA VAL A 149 -8.37 4.71 -5.14
C VAL A 149 -9.85 5.11 -5.03
N GLU A 150 -10.56 4.58 -4.03
CA GLU A 150 -11.95 4.94 -3.75
C GLU A 150 -12.05 6.26 -2.97
N SER A 151 -13.12 7.02 -3.17
CA SER A 151 -13.41 8.24 -2.41
C SER A 151 -13.74 7.88 -0.94
N GLY A 152 -13.02 8.46 0.02
CA GLY A 152 -13.24 8.23 1.45
C GLY A 152 -12.35 7.14 2.08
N ASP A 153 -11.64 6.38 1.26
CA ASP A 153 -10.55 5.54 1.73
C ASP A 153 -9.40 6.43 2.23
N ASP A 154 -8.84 6.10 3.40
CA ASP A 154 -7.54 6.65 3.74
C ASP A 154 -6.53 6.14 2.70
N GLN A 155 -5.56 6.97 2.33
CA GLN A 155 -4.51 6.67 1.32
C GLN A 155 -3.83 5.31 1.56
N ASP A 156 -3.95 4.82 2.78
CA ASP A 156 -3.37 3.62 3.35
C ASP A 156 -4.06 2.31 2.92
N ILE A 157 -5.21 2.34 2.23
CA ILE A 157 -5.88 1.10 1.76
C ILE A 157 -5.20 0.54 0.50
N VAL A 158 -4.93 1.40 -0.48
CA VAL A 158 -4.27 1.01 -1.74
C VAL A 158 -2.76 0.88 -1.56
N CYS A 159 -2.16 1.71 -0.69
CA CYS A 159 -0.73 1.64 -0.37
C CYS A 159 -0.47 1.09 1.04
N ARG A 160 -1.16 0.03 1.47
CA ARG A 160 -1.07 -0.55 2.83
C ARG A 160 0.32 -1.08 3.24
N ILE A 161 1.25 -1.12 2.29
CA ILE A 161 2.65 -1.50 2.48
C ILE A 161 3.56 -0.47 1.79
N CYS A 162 3.16 0.80 1.73
CA CYS A 162 3.96 1.85 1.10
C CYS A 162 5.26 2.05 1.87
N GLU A 163 6.36 2.14 1.13
CA GLU A 163 7.55 2.83 1.61
C GLU A 163 7.40 4.29 1.19
N GLU A 164 6.86 5.14 2.09
CA GLU A 164 6.58 6.55 1.76
C GLU A 164 7.85 7.31 1.36
N GLY A 165 9.02 6.89 1.88
CA GLY A 165 10.33 7.46 1.55
C GLY A 165 10.81 7.25 0.11
N VAL A 166 10.20 6.34 -0.66
CA VAL A 166 10.55 6.11 -2.08
C VAL A 166 9.88 7.15 -2.99
N CYS A 167 8.73 7.70 -2.59
CA CYS A 167 8.06 8.73 -3.36
C CYS A 167 8.61 10.11 -2.95
N PRO A 168 8.97 10.99 -3.89
CA PRO A 168 9.28 12.37 -3.56
C PRO A 168 8.14 13.04 -2.77
N PRO A 169 8.45 13.92 -1.81
CA PRO A 169 7.44 14.65 -1.07
C PRO A 169 6.47 15.38 -2.01
N GLY A 170 5.17 15.16 -1.83
CA GLY A 170 4.12 15.79 -2.64
C GLY A 170 3.85 15.13 -4.01
N SER A 171 4.63 14.13 -4.43
CA SER A 171 4.42 13.45 -5.72
C SER A 171 3.66 12.13 -5.63
N CYS A 172 3.17 11.75 -4.44
CA CYS A 172 2.45 10.48 -4.24
C CYS A 172 1.25 10.34 -5.18
N PRO A 173 1.25 9.40 -6.14
CA PRO A 173 0.17 9.25 -7.11
C PRO A 173 -1.16 8.86 -6.46
N ALA A 174 -1.13 8.07 -5.38
CA ALA A 174 -2.34 7.70 -4.64
C ALA A 174 -2.98 8.92 -3.93
N ARG A 175 -2.14 9.79 -3.35
CA ARG A 175 -2.60 11.05 -2.74
C ARG A 175 -3.17 11.98 -3.80
N GLN A 176 -2.50 12.13 -4.93
CA GLN A 176 -2.99 12.93 -6.06
C GLN A 176 -4.29 12.38 -6.63
N ALA A 177 -4.40 11.05 -6.79
CA ALA A 177 -5.61 10.37 -7.22
C ALA A 177 -6.81 10.62 -6.29
N ARG A 178 -6.57 10.65 -4.97
CA ARG A 178 -7.60 11.01 -3.99
C ARG A 178 -8.04 12.46 -4.16
N VAL A 179 -7.10 13.41 -4.23
CA VAL A 179 -7.41 14.83 -4.45
C VAL A 179 -8.18 15.01 -5.75
N LEU A 180 -7.79 14.35 -6.83
CA LEU A 180 -8.53 14.32 -8.10
C LEU A 180 -9.98 13.85 -7.91
N ARG A 181 -10.21 12.78 -7.16
CA ARG A 181 -11.57 12.24 -6.91
C ARG A 181 -12.41 13.16 -6.03
N GLU A 182 -11.82 13.76 -5.00
CA GLU A 182 -12.47 14.75 -4.12
C GLU A 182 -12.80 16.04 -4.90
N GLN A 183 -11.90 16.49 -5.78
CA GLN A 183 -12.08 17.65 -6.66
C GLN A 183 -12.88 17.34 -7.93
N SER A 184 -13.14 16.09 -8.29
CA SER A 184 -14.07 15.77 -9.41
C SER A 184 -15.52 16.20 -9.11
N SER A 185 -15.78 16.71 -7.90
CA SER A 185 -16.98 17.47 -7.55
C SER A 185 -16.91 18.98 -7.89
N GLN A 186 -15.76 19.53 -8.31
CA GLN A 186 -15.52 20.90 -8.82
C GLN A 186 -14.26 20.97 -9.75
N PRO A 187 -14.41 21.18 -11.08
CA PRO A 187 -13.37 20.81 -12.05
C PRO A 187 -12.43 21.95 -12.45
N GLU A 188 -11.26 22.12 -11.82
CA GLU A 188 -10.14 22.87 -12.45
C GLU A 188 -8.75 22.24 -12.16
N LEU A 189 -8.11 21.79 -13.25
CA LEU A 189 -6.71 21.41 -13.49
C LEU A 189 -5.83 20.92 -12.30
N ILE A 190 -5.54 19.61 -12.29
CA ILE A 190 -4.39 19.07 -11.53
C ILE A 190 -3.28 18.65 -12.49
N ARG A 191 -2.12 19.30 -12.35
CA ARG A 191 -0.86 18.85 -12.96
C ARG A 191 -0.42 17.56 -12.27
N VAL A 192 -0.37 16.45 -13.02
CA VAL A 192 0.41 15.27 -12.63
C VAL A 192 1.87 15.72 -12.59
N LEU A 193 2.48 15.77 -11.40
CA LEU A 193 3.91 16.02 -11.29
C LEU A 193 4.65 14.80 -11.87
N PRO A 194 5.70 15.00 -12.68
CA PRO A 194 6.44 13.90 -13.27
C PRO A 194 6.96 12.96 -12.18
N VAL A 195 6.97 11.66 -12.49
CA VAL A 195 7.73 10.67 -11.70
C VAL A 195 9.17 11.20 -11.63
N ALA A 196 9.74 11.29 -10.43
CA ALA A 196 11.06 11.88 -10.25
C ALA A 196 12.08 11.22 -11.18
N ASP A 197 12.93 12.09 -11.73
CA ASP A 197 14.05 11.74 -12.58
C ASP A 197 14.91 10.64 -11.92
N PRO A 198 15.26 9.55 -12.63
CA PRO A 198 16.09 8.47 -12.11
C PRO A 198 17.52 8.89 -11.72
N SER A 199 17.88 10.17 -11.83
CA SER A 199 19.13 10.75 -11.32
C SER A 199 19.16 11.00 -9.79
N TYR A 200 18.08 10.71 -9.05
CA TYR A 200 18.10 10.71 -7.59
C TYR A 200 18.20 9.28 -7.02
N SER A 201 19.45 8.90 -6.72
CA SER A 201 19.94 7.69 -6.02
C SER A 201 20.51 6.59 -6.93
#